data_AF-A0A1E4AZG8-F1
#
_entry.id   AF-A0A1E4AZG8-F1
#
_cell.length_a   1.000
_cell.length_b   1.000
_cell.length_c   1.000
_cell.angle_alpha   90.00
_cell.angle_beta   90.00
_cell.angle_gamma   90.00
#
_symmetry.space_group_name_H-M   'P 1'
#
loop_
_entity.id
_entity.type
_entity.pdbx_description
1 polymer ?
#
loop_
_entity_poly.entity_id
_entity_poly.type
_entity_poly.pdbx_seq_one_letter_code
_entity_poly.pdbx_strand_id
1 'polypeptide(L)'
;MALLVLIVLGATVGWLASILARTEAPGQILRQMATGVAVSLLAGLLLNDGTMLGSLSFVALGAAVAASIAALVLYHAVFTRRAKAEVEA
;
A
#
# COMPACT_ATOMS: atom_id res chain seq x y z
N MET A 1 -10.18 -2.93 16.77
CA MET A 1 -10.35 -1.65 16.04
C MET A 1 -9.15 -1.30 15.18
N ALA A 2 -7.93 -1.38 15.72
CA ALA A 2 -6.66 -1.19 14.99
C ALA A 2 -6.59 -1.91 13.63
N LEU A 3 -6.98 -3.19 13.60
CA LEU A 3 -7.05 -4.00 12.37
C LEU A 3 -7.92 -3.36 11.28
N LEU A 4 -9.15 -2.94 11.62
CA LEU A 4 -10.05 -2.28 10.67
C LEU A 4 -9.46 -0.95 10.18
N VAL A 5 -8.82 -0.19 11.07
CA VAL A 5 -8.14 1.07 10.70
C VAL A 5 -7.02 0.81 9.70
N LEU A 6 -6.17 -0.19 9.94
CA LEU A 6 -5.07 -0.54 9.03
C LEU A 6 -5.57 -1.01 7.66
N ILE A 7 -6.67 -1.78 7.62
CA ILE A 7 -7.31 -2.22 6.37
C ILE A 7 -7.87 -1.01 5.61
N VAL A 8 -8.69 -0.18 6.26
CA VAL A 8 -9.29 0.99 5.62
C VAL A 8 -8.21 1.95 5.14
N LEU A 9 -7.18 2.19 5.95
CA LEU A 9 -6.06 3.05 5.60
C LEU A 9 -5.26 2.49 4.42
N GLY A 10 -4.90 1.21 4.45
CA GLY A 10 -4.18 0.56 3.35
C GLY A 10 -4.98 0.55 2.04
N ALA A 11 -6.29 0.29 2.13
CA ALA A 11 -7.18 0.33 0.97
C ALA A 11 -7.31 1.75 0.40
N THR A 12 -7.42 2.76 1.28
CA THR A 12 -7.53 4.17 0.88
C THR A 12 -6.25 4.64 0.19
N VAL A 13 -5.08 4.29 0.73
CA VAL A 13 -3.78 4.63 0.12
C VAL A 13 -3.59 3.89 -1.20
N GLY A 14 -3.93 2.60 -1.28
CA GLY A 14 -3.88 1.84 -2.52
C GLY A 14 -4.84 2.35 -3.59
N TRP A 15 -6.02 2.85 -3.21
CA TRP A 15 -6.97 3.51 -4.10
C TRP A 15 -6.46 4.88 -4.56
N LEU A 16 -5.87 5.69 -3.68
CA LEU A 16 -5.27 6.96 -4.05
C LEU A 16 -4.13 6.76 -5.06
N ALA A 17 -3.32 5.71 -4.89
CA ALA A 17 -2.31 5.36 -5.87
C ALA A 17 -2.90 5.00 -7.23
N SER A 18 -4.09 4.39 -7.28
CA SER A 18 -4.73 4.07 -8.56
C SER A 18 -5.23 5.30 -9.29
N ILE A 19 -5.72 6.30 -8.55
CA ILE A 19 -6.04 7.61 -9.11
C ILE A 19 -4.78 8.29 -9.63
N LEU A 20 -3.70 8.30 -8.85
CA LEU A 20 -2.45 8.97 -9.21
C LEU A 20 -1.77 8.32 -10.43
N ALA A 21 -1.80 6.99 -10.49
CA ALA A 21 -1.29 6.21 -11.60
C ALA A 21 -2.26 6.14 -12.80
N ARG A 22 -3.39 6.87 -12.75
CA ARG A 22 -4.45 6.88 -13.79
C ARG A 22 -4.81 5.47 -14.25
N THR A 23 -4.91 4.55 -13.29
CA THR A 23 -5.16 3.14 -13.57
C THR A 23 -6.64 2.94 -13.85
N GLU A 24 -7.01 2.65 -15.09
CA GLU A 24 -8.42 2.47 -15.51
C GLU A 24 -8.89 1.02 -15.38
N ALA A 25 -7.96 0.06 -15.40
CA ALA A 25 -8.29 -1.36 -15.35
C ALA A 25 -8.75 -1.78 -13.94
N PRO A 26 -9.99 -2.28 -13.75
CA PRO A 26 -10.53 -2.62 -12.43
C PRO A 26 -9.67 -3.61 -11.65
N GLY A 27 -9.11 -4.61 -12.33
CA GLY A 27 -8.23 -5.61 -11.71
C GLY A 27 -6.91 -5.03 -11.19
N GLN A 28 -6.37 -3.99 -11.83
CA GLN A 28 -5.15 -3.32 -11.40
C GLN A 28 -5.42 -2.40 -10.19
N ILE A 29 -6.59 -1.74 -10.16
CA ILE A 29 -7.04 -0.96 -9.00
C ILE A 29 -7.15 -1.87 -7.77
N LEU A 30 -7.82 -3.03 -7.91
CA LEU A 30 -7.95 -4.01 -6.83
C LEU A 30 -6.60 -4.51 -6.32
N ARG A 31 -5.63 -4.72 -7.22
CA ARG A 31 -4.26 -5.10 -6.83
C ARG A 31 -3.56 -3.99 -6.05
N GLN A 32 -3.70 -2.73 -6.42
CA GLN A 32 -3.09 -1.61 -5.69
C GLN A 32 -3.72 -1.43 -4.31
N MET A 33 -5.05 -1.56 -4.19
CA MET A 33 -5.74 -1.60 -2.91
C MET A 33 -5.27 -2.78 -2.04
N ALA A 34 -5.25 -3.99 -2.59
CA ALA A 34 -4.79 -5.19 -1.88
C ALA A 34 -3.34 -5.07 -1.42
N THR A 35 -2.48 -4.47 -2.24
CA THR A 35 -1.08 -4.19 -1.89
C THR A 35 -1.00 -3.20 -0.73
N GLY A 36 -1.75 -2.08 -0.79
CA GLY A 36 -1.80 -1.09 0.29
C GLY A 36 -2.31 -1.70 1.60
N VAL A 37 -3.34 -2.54 1.56
CA VAL A 37 -3.83 -3.29 2.72
C VAL A 37 -2.75 -4.22 3.28
N ALA A 38 -2.12 -5.04 2.43
CA ALA A 38 -1.10 -5.99 2.86
C ALA A 38 0.10 -5.28 3.52
N VAL A 39 0.58 -4.19 2.93
CA VAL A 39 1.72 -3.42 3.45
C VAL A 39 1.34 -2.75 4.77
N SER A 40 0.17 -2.12 4.85
CA SER A 40 -0.33 -1.50 6.09
C SER A 40 -0.45 -2.50 7.24
N LEU A 41 -0.95 -3.70 6.95
CA LEU A 41 -1.05 -4.79 7.93
C LEU A 41 0.33 -5.30 8.35
N LEU A 42 1.25 -5.53 7.40
CA LEU A 42 2.60 -5.99 7.72
C LEU A 42 3.35 -4.96 8.58
N ALA A 43 3.29 -3.69 8.21
CA ALA A 43 3.90 -2.61 8.98
C ALA A 43 3.28 -2.50 10.37
N GLY A 44 1.94 -2.53 10.46
CA GLY A 44 1.23 -2.51 11.74
C GLY A 44 1.53 -3.72 12.62
N LEU A 45 1.81 -4.90 12.04
CA LEU A 45 2.19 -6.09 12.80
C LEU A 45 3.59 -5.96 13.39
N LEU A 46 4.55 -5.57 12.54
CA LEU A 46 5.97 -5.48 12.88
C LEU A 46 6.24 -4.38 13.91
N LEU A 47 5.51 -3.28 13.85
CA LEU A 47 5.73 -2.11 14.70
C LEU A 47 4.89 -2.09 15.98
N ASN A 48 4.03 -3.08 16.16
CA ASN A 48 3.14 -3.19 17.32
C ASN A 48 3.39 -4.48 18.11
N ASP A 49 4.65 -4.94 18.09
CA ASP A 49 5.15 -6.14 18.79
C ASP A 49 4.33 -7.41 18.52
N GLY A 50 3.78 -7.55 17.31
CA GLY A 50 2.93 -8.68 16.93
C GLY A 50 1.49 -8.62 17.48
N THR A 51 1.12 -7.57 18.22
CA THR A 51 -0.23 -7.41 18.79
C THR A 51 -1.08 -6.46 17.95
N MET A 52 -2.06 -7.02 17.22
CA MET A 52 -3.03 -6.22 16.44
C MET A 52 -4.28 -5.80 17.24
N LEU A 53 -4.39 -6.23 18.50
CA LEU A 53 -5.61 -6.15 19.31
C LEU A 53 -5.53 -5.18 20.50
N GLY A 54 -4.33 -4.82 20.99
CA GLY A 54 -4.15 -4.15 22.28
C GLY A 54 -4.12 -2.61 22.27
N SER A 55 -3.32 -2.00 21.40
CA SER A 55 -3.26 -0.54 21.24
C SER A 55 -2.42 -0.23 20.01
N LEU A 56 -2.96 0.46 19.01
CA LEU A 56 -2.18 0.86 17.85
C LEU A 56 -1.34 2.09 18.23
N SER A 57 -0.01 2.01 18.18
CA SER A 57 0.82 3.18 18.41
C SER A 57 0.73 4.17 17.24
N PHE A 58 0.79 5.48 17.52
CA PHE A 58 0.85 6.52 16.48
C PHE A 58 2.05 6.33 15.53
N VAL A 59 3.15 5.78 16.05
CA VAL A 59 4.35 5.46 15.27
C VAL A 59 4.05 4.33 14.28
N ALA A 60 3.38 3.26 14.71
CA ALA A 60 2.99 2.16 13.83
C ALA A 60 2.04 2.63 12.71
N LEU A 61 1.09 3.52 13.04
CA LEU A 61 0.19 4.11 12.04
C LEU A 61 0.96 4.95 11.01
N GLY A 62 1.82 5.88 11.47
CA GLY A 62 2.59 6.74 10.58
C GLY A 62 3.54 5.97 9.66
N ALA A 63 4.20 4.94 10.21
CA ALA A 63 5.08 4.08 9.43
C ALA A 63 4.31 3.18 8.44
N ALA A 64 3.12 2.70 8.80
CA ALA A 64 2.26 1.96 7.87
C ALA A 64 1.84 2.81 6.66
N VAL A 65 1.52 4.09 6.89
CA VAL A 65 1.26 5.06 5.81
C VAL A 65 2.50 5.23 4.94
N ALA A 66 3.65 5.52 5.55
CA ALA A 66 4.90 5.76 4.83
C ALA A 66 5.34 4.54 4.00
N ALA A 67 5.26 3.34 4.57
CA ALA A 67 5.57 2.08 3.89
C ALA A 67 4.63 1.83 2.71
N SER A 68 3.33 2.09 2.88
CA SER A 68 2.33 1.93 1.81
C SER A 68 2.60 2.88 0.64
N ILE A 69 2.91 4.14 0.93
CA ILE A 69 3.28 5.13 -0.09
C ILE A 69 4.56 4.69 -0.82
N ALA A 70 5.60 4.30 -0.08
CA ALA A 70 6.87 3.87 -0.66
C ALA A 70 6.70 2.65 -1.58
N ALA A 71 5.92 1.65 -1.14
CA ALA A 71 5.65 0.45 -1.93
C ALA A 71 4.91 0.75 -3.24
N LEU A 72 3.92 1.66 -3.21
CA LEU A 72 3.16 2.04 -4.40
C LEU A 72 3.98 2.89 -5.37
N VAL A 73 4.83 3.78 -4.86
CA VAL A 73 5.82 4.51 -5.67
C VAL A 73 6.79 3.54 -6.34
N LEU A 74 7.29 2.55 -5.59
CA LEU A 74 8.19 1.53 -6.14
C LEU A 74 7.50 0.69 -7.22
N TYR A 75 6.25 0.27 -6.98
CA TYR A 75 5.45 -0.48 -7.94
C TYR A 75 5.31 0.32 -9.24
N HIS A 76 4.96 1.60 -9.15
CA HIS A 76 4.87 2.46 -10.33
C HIS A 76 6.23 2.62 -11.01
N ALA A 77 7.29 2.95 -10.28
CA ALA A 77 8.63 3.12 -10.86
C ALA A 77 9.16 1.86 -11.58
N VAL A 78 8.89 0.66 -11.05
CA VAL A 78 9.30 -0.61 -11.66
C VAL A 78 8.44 -0.96 -12.87
N PHE A 79 7.11 -0.79 -12.80
CA PHE A 79 6.22 -1.09 -13.92
C PHE A 79 6.39 -0.10 -15.09
N THR A 80 6.60 1.19 -14.82
CA THR A 80 6.85 2.19 -15.86
C THR A 80 8.22 1.96 -16.54
N ARG A 81 9.21 1.40 -15.82
CA ARG A 81 10.50 1.03 -16.41
C ARG A 81 10.40 -0.17 -17.36
N ARG A 82 9.57 -1.17 -17.06
CA ARG A 82 9.36 -2.32 -17.95
C ARG A 82 8.61 -1.95 -19.22
N ALA A 83 7.63 -1.05 -19.12
CA ALA A 83 6.92 -0.52 -20.29
C ALA A 83 7.82 0.25 -21.27
N LYS A 84 8.92 0.85 -20.78
CA LYS A 84 9.92 1.50 -21.64
C LYS A 84 10.87 0.51 -22.33
N ALA A 85 11.24 -0.57 -21.64
CA ALA A 85 12.16 -1.58 -22.16
C ALA A 85 11.55 -2.45 -23.27
N GLU A 86 10.23 -2.67 -23.26
CA GLU A 86 9.52 -3.37 -24.35
C GLU A 86 9.32 -2.51 -25.61
N VAL A 87 9.47 -1.18 -25.53
CA VAL A 87 9.37 -0.27 -26.69
C VAL A 87 10.72 -0.11 -27.40
N GLU A 88 11.84 -0.42 -26.72
CA GLU A 88 13.20 -0.35 -27.27
C GLU A 88 13.76 -1.71 -27.74
N ALA A 89 12.99 -2.80 -27.64
CA ALA A 89 13.36 -4.16 -28.06
C ALA A 89 12.60 -4.58 -29.33
#